data_AF-A0A5A9Z0G6-F1
#
_entry.id   AF-A0A5A9Z0G6-F1
#
_cell.length_a   1.000
_cell.length_b   1.000
_cell.length_c   1.000
_cell.angle_alpha   90.00
_cell.angle_beta   90.00
_cell.angle_gamma   90.00
#
_symmetry.space_group_name_H-M   'P 1'
#
loop_
_entity.id
_entity.type
_entity.pdbx_description
1 polymer ?
#
loop_
_entity_poly.entity_id
_entity_poly.type
_entity_poly.pdbx_seq_one_letter_code
_entity_poly.pdbx_strand_id
1 'polypeptide(L)'
;MKEEFKSYCREGAHKSIVINNNDELSNDQYVATLRRIRKTIADAPLAAVDSNTPGDKYTASNWGLCSELKEHYPSPELHTFPMAFVDHGRMSALSCGADVKCPMRVSGMGGSGCFYDCRVFSKKFKTPSQEEALRLFDAAITKATT
;
A
#
# COMPACT_ATOMS: atom_id res chain seq x y z
N MET A 1 27.65 15.93 -6.94
CA MET A 1 28.04 14.55 -7.31
C MET A 1 26.97 13.62 -6.76
N LYS A 2 26.36 12.82 -7.63
CA LYS A 2 25.30 11.86 -7.27
C LYS A 2 25.97 10.59 -6.75
N GLU A 3 25.65 10.18 -5.52
CA GLU A 3 26.09 8.88 -5.01
C GLU A 3 25.31 7.77 -5.72
N GLU A 4 26.06 6.84 -6.31
CA GLU A 4 25.55 5.68 -7.04
C GLU A 4 24.95 4.66 -6.07
N PHE A 5 23.66 4.36 -6.25
CA PHE A 5 22.98 3.27 -5.56
C PHE A 5 23.53 1.93 -6.09
N LYS A 6 24.40 1.27 -5.32
CA LYS A 6 24.86 -0.08 -5.63
C LYS A 6 23.75 -1.10 -5.36
N SER A 7 23.13 -1.56 -6.44
CA SER A 7 22.21 -2.69 -6.47
C SER A 7 22.92 -3.98 -6.04
N TYR A 8 22.56 -4.51 -4.87
CA TYR A 8 22.95 -5.85 -4.43
C TYR A 8 22.03 -6.91 -5.06
N CYS A 9 22.23 -7.22 -6.33
CA CYS A 9 21.65 -8.43 -6.93
C CYS A 9 22.68 -9.57 -6.84
N ARG A 10 22.38 -10.64 -6.10
CA ARG A 10 23.20 -11.87 -6.08
C ARG A 10 23.23 -12.50 -7.47
N GLU A 11 24.37 -13.09 -7.86
CA GLU A 11 24.46 -13.93 -9.06
C GLU A 11 23.38 -15.02 -9.02
N GLY A 12 22.53 -15.05 -10.05
CA GLY A 12 21.38 -15.95 -10.14
C GLY A 12 20.02 -15.33 -9.79
N ALA A 13 19.97 -14.10 -9.25
CA ALA A 13 18.71 -13.38 -9.15
C ALA A 13 18.25 -12.93 -10.54
N HIS A 14 17.03 -13.29 -10.95
CA HIS A 14 16.39 -12.65 -12.09
C HIS A 14 16.40 -11.13 -11.82
N LYS A 15 17.01 -10.35 -12.74
CA LYS A 15 16.89 -8.88 -12.70
C LYS A 15 15.42 -8.59 -12.49
N SER A 16 15.07 -7.96 -11.37
CA SER A 16 13.69 -7.54 -11.12
C SER A 16 13.22 -6.82 -12.36
N ILE A 17 12.20 -7.36 -13.03
CA ILE A 17 11.67 -6.73 -14.23
C ILE A 17 11.07 -5.41 -13.74
N VAL A 18 11.76 -4.32 -14.02
CA VAL A 18 11.25 -2.96 -13.82
C VAL A 18 10.26 -2.75 -14.95
N ILE A 19 8.97 -2.96 -14.67
CA ILE A 19 7.92 -2.87 -15.70
C ILE A 19 7.46 -1.41 -15.87
N ASN A 20 7.59 -0.61 -14.81
CA ASN A 20 7.44 0.84 -14.83
C ASN A 20 8.65 1.44 -14.10
N ASN A 21 9.33 2.44 -14.67
CA ASN A 21 10.50 3.11 -14.06
C ASN A 21 10.17 3.89 -12.76
N ASN A 22 8.99 3.67 -12.19
CA ASN A 22 8.53 4.34 -10.98
C ASN A 22 8.72 3.39 -9.82
N ASP A 23 9.57 3.76 -8.87
CA ASP A 23 9.69 3.05 -7.59
C ASP A 23 8.57 3.49 -6.61
N GLU A 24 7.90 4.62 -6.90
CA GLU A 24 6.94 5.30 -6.03
C GLU A 24 5.78 5.95 -6.81
N LEU A 25 4.63 6.16 -6.15
CA LEU A 25 3.54 6.98 -6.70
C LEU A 25 3.92 8.46 -6.71
N SER A 26 3.60 9.19 -7.78
CA SER A 26 3.62 10.66 -7.73
C SER A 26 2.61 11.18 -6.70
N ASN A 27 2.79 12.41 -6.21
CA ASN A 27 1.85 12.99 -5.25
C ASN A 27 0.40 13.01 -5.78
N ASP A 28 0.22 13.35 -7.05
CA ASP A 28 -1.10 13.34 -7.71
C ASP A 28 -1.70 11.93 -7.78
N GLN A 29 -0.88 10.93 -8.13
CA GLN A 29 -1.30 9.54 -8.15
C GLN A 29 -1.66 9.04 -6.74
N TYR A 30 -0.89 9.44 -5.74
CA TYR A 30 -1.16 9.13 -4.34
C TYR A 30 -2.49 9.73 -3.88
N VAL A 31 -2.71 11.03 -4.09
CA VAL A 31 -3.97 11.73 -3.75
C VAL A 31 -5.15 11.10 -4.48
N ALA A 32 -5.02 10.77 -5.77
CA ALA A 32 -6.06 10.10 -6.53
C ALA A 32 -6.42 8.73 -5.94
N THR A 33 -5.41 7.93 -5.57
CA THR A 33 -5.59 6.64 -4.92
C THR A 33 -6.26 6.77 -3.55
N LEU A 34 -5.87 7.75 -2.73
CA LEU A 34 -6.55 8.03 -1.46
C LEU A 34 -8.04 8.35 -1.67
N ARG A 35 -8.38 9.17 -2.66
CA ARG A 35 -9.77 9.51 -2.98
C ARG A 35 -10.59 8.28 -3.40
N ARG A 36 -9.99 7.37 -4.18
CA ARG A 36 -10.62 6.12 -4.59
C ARG A 36 -10.89 5.19 -3.40
N ILE A 37 -9.91 5.00 -2.53
CA ILE A 37 -10.08 4.20 -1.30
C ILE A 37 -11.10 4.84 -0.37
N ARG A 38 -11.05 6.16 -0.18
CA ARG A 38 -12.05 6.91 0.60
C ARG A 38 -13.47 6.67 0.09
N LYS A 39 -13.67 6.67 -1.23
CA LYS A 39 -14.96 6.33 -1.85
C LYS A 39 -15.38 4.89 -1.47
N THR A 40 -14.48 3.92 -1.58
CA THR A 40 -14.77 2.53 -1.14
C THR A 40 -15.09 2.43 0.33
N ILE A 41 -14.40 3.17 1.21
CA ILE A 41 -14.72 3.21 2.63
C ILE A 41 -16.15 3.70 2.83
N ALA A 42 -16.61 4.72 2.10
CA ALA A 42 -17.98 5.21 2.18
C ALA A 42 -19.02 4.21 1.65
N ASP A 43 -18.68 3.52 0.56
CA ASP A 43 -19.63 2.71 -0.20
C ASP A 43 -19.68 1.22 0.24
N ALA A 44 -18.65 0.73 0.95
CA ALA A 44 -18.51 -0.69 1.28
C ALA A 44 -17.92 -0.94 2.69
N PRO A 45 -18.37 -2.01 3.37
CA PRO A 45 -17.80 -2.43 4.65
C PRO A 45 -16.33 -2.85 4.50
N LEU A 46 -15.60 -2.86 5.62
CA LEU A 46 -14.23 -3.35 5.66
C LEU A 46 -14.17 -4.82 5.25
N ALA A 47 -13.35 -5.10 4.25
CA ALA A 47 -12.92 -6.43 3.85
C ALA A 47 -11.39 -6.50 3.96
N ALA A 48 -10.91 -7.50 4.68
CA ALA A 48 -9.48 -7.70 4.90
C ALA A 48 -9.16 -9.19 4.99
N VAL A 49 -7.96 -9.55 4.54
CA VAL A 49 -7.41 -10.90 4.61
C VAL A 49 -6.02 -10.81 5.21
N ASP A 50 -5.74 -11.71 6.16
CA ASP A 50 -4.46 -11.89 6.82
C ASP A 50 -4.15 -13.39 6.85
N SER A 51 -3.26 -13.84 5.96
CA SER A 51 -2.88 -15.24 5.84
C SER A 51 -2.02 -15.65 7.03
N ASN A 52 -2.45 -16.71 7.70
CA ASN A 52 -1.71 -17.34 8.80
C ASN A 52 -0.98 -18.61 8.35
N THR A 53 -0.95 -18.88 7.04
CA THR A 53 -0.30 -20.07 6.48
C THR A 53 1.22 -19.91 6.59
N PRO A 54 1.94 -20.85 7.22
CA PRO A 54 3.40 -20.79 7.30
C PRO A 54 4.02 -20.70 5.90
N GLY A 55 4.83 -19.67 5.66
CA GLY A 55 5.44 -19.41 4.36
C GLY A 55 4.64 -18.50 3.42
N ASP A 56 3.41 -18.14 3.78
CA ASP A 56 2.56 -17.20 3.03
C ASP A 56 2.25 -15.97 3.89
N LYS A 57 2.84 -14.83 3.53
CA LYS A 57 2.66 -13.54 4.24
C LYS A 57 1.63 -12.63 3.55
N TYR A 58 0.58 -13.23 3.00
CA TYR A 58 -0.45 -12.49 2.31
C TYR A 58 -1.29 -11.64 3.27
N THR A 59 -1.30 -10.32 3.08
CA THR A 59 -2.22 -9.38 3.75
C THR A 59 -2.78 -8.36 2.76
N ALA A 60 -4.09 -8.14 2.76
CA ALA A 60 -4.77 -7.18 1.87
C ALA A 60 -6.03 -6.59 2.54
N SER A 61 -6.37 -5.34 2.22
CA SER A 61 -7.57 -4.68 2.75
C SER A 61 -8.14 -3.65 1.78
N ASN A 62 -9.46 -3.60 1.62
CA ASN A 62 -10.16 -2.59 0.80
C ASN A 62 -10.17 -1.17 1.41
N TRP A 63 -9.69 -0.99 2.64
CA TRP A 63 -9.62 0.32 3.32
C TRP A 63 -8.17 0.84 3.41
N GLY A 64 -7.21 0.20 2.75
CA GLY A 64 -5.79 0.58 2.82
C GLY A 64 -5.10 0.64 1.46
N LEU A 65 -3.87 1.15 1.44
CA LEU A 65 -3.00 1.16 0.24
C LEU A 65 -2.50 -0.24 -0.16
N CYS A 66 -2.81 -1.26 0.63
CA CYS A 66 -2.63 -2.67 0.28
C CYS A 66 -3.90 -3.27 -0.35
N SER A 67 -4.84 -2.44 -0.81
CA SER A 67 -6.02 -2.93 -1.50
C SER A 67 -5.64 -3.52 -2.84
N GLU A 68 -6.31 -4.61 -3.19
CA GLU A 68 -6.15 -5.26 -4.49
C GLU A 68 -7.30 -4.93 -5.43
N LEU A 69 -8.11 -3.92 -5.11
CA LEU A 69 -9.23 -3.51 -5.96
C LEU A 69 -8.72 -2.76 -7.19
N LYS A 70 -9.13 -3.22 -8.38
CA LYS A 70 -8.79 -2.56 -9.65
C LYS A 70 -9.29 -1.12 -9.66
N GLU A 71 -10.41 -0.82 -9.00
CA GLU A 71 -10.92 0.54 -8.93
C GLU A 71 -9.95 1.48 -8.21
N HIS A 72 -9.10 0.99 -7.29
CA HIS A 72 -8.10 1.80 -6.58
C HIS A 72 -6.85 2.04 -7.42
N TYR A 73 -6.50 1.08 -8.27
CA TYR A 73 -5.34 1.10 -9.16
C TYR A 73 -5.75 0.77 -10.60
N PRO A 74 -6.44 1.68 -11.30
CA PRO A 74 -7.08 1.36 -12.58
C PRO A 74 -6.10 1.17 -13.74
N SER A 75 -4.86 1.65 -13.60
CA SER A 75 -3.87 1.62 -14.66
C SER A 75 -2.60 0.85 -14.24
N PRO A 76 -1.94 0.14 -15.18
CA PRO A 76 -0.76 -0.69 -14.87
C PRO A 76 0.40 0.09 -14.24
N GLU A 77 0.50 1.39 -14.50
CA GLU A 77 1.55 2.28 -14.00
C GLU A 77 1.45 2.53 -12.49
N LEU A 78 0.33 2.17 -11.87
CA LEU A 78 0.07 2.32 -10.44
C LEU A 78 0.32 1.03 -9.64
N HIS A 79 0.66 -0.06 -10.33
CA HIS A 79 0.85 -1.39 -9.74
C HIS A 79 2.31 -1.59 -9.34
N THR A 80 2.59 -2.14 -8.14
CA THR A 80 3.98 -2.37 -7.70
C THR A 80 4.72 -3.38 -8.59
N PHE A 81 3.99 -4.38 -9.10
CA PHE A 81 4.57 -5.53 -9.77
C PHE A 81 3.54 -6.18 -10.69
N PRO A 82 3.48 -5.80 -11.96
CA PRO A 82 2.56 -6.44 -12.90
C PRO A 82 2.99 -7.85 -13.33
N MET A 83 4.03 -8.48 -12.75
CA MET A 83 4.41 -9.88 -13.05
C MET A 83 4.61 -10.77 -11.81
N ALA A 84 5.07 -10.23 -10.66
CA ALA A 84 5.20 -11.03 -9.43
C ALA A 84 3.86 -11.39 -8.78
N PHE A 85 2.77 -10.82 -9.29
CA PHE A 85 1.40 -11.09 -8.83
C PHE A 85 0.47 -11.66 -9.90
N VAL A 86 0.94 -11.84 -11.14
CA VAL A 86 0.11 -12.44 -12.21
C VAL A 86 -0.21 -13.91 -11.87
N ASP A 87 0.70 -14.61 -11.20
CA ASP A 87 0.50 -16.01 -10.80
C ASP A 87 -0.38 -16.16 -9.54
N HIS A 88 -0.66 -15.06 -8.81
CA HIS A 88 -1.37 -15.10 -7.52
C HIS A 88 -2.51 -14.06 -7.35
N GLY A 89 -2.83 -13.27 -8.38
CA GLY A 89 -4.01 -12.39 -8.43
C GLY A 89 -3.96 -11.10 -7.59
N ARG A 90 -2.79 -10.70 -7.06
CA ARG A 90 -2.70 -9.55 -6.15
C ARG A 90 -2.36 -8.22 -6.84
N MET A 91 -2.81 -7.11 -6.29
CA MET A 91 -2.45 -5.76 -6.73
C MET A 91 -2.05 -4.93 -5.51
N SER A 92 -0.76 -4.68 -5.26
CA SER A 92 -0.34 -3.71 -4.23
C SER A 92 0.10 -2.39 -4.86
N ALA A 93 0.17 -1.31 -4.06
CA ALA A 93 0.71 -0.01 -4.50
C ALA A 93 2.24 -0.04 -4.63
N LEU A 94 2.80 0.68 -5.61
CA LEU A 94 4.22 1.05 -5.68
C LEU A 94 4.73 1.55 -4.32
N SER A 95 6.00 1.33 -4.01
CA SER A 95 6.54 1.63 -2.68
C SER A 95 6.19 3.08 -2.30
N CYS A 96 5.73 3.28 -1.07
CA CYS A 96 5.43 4.64 -0.63
C CYS A 96 6.78 5.25 -0.22
N GLY A 97 7.21 6.34 -0.87
CA GLY A 97 8.40 7.07 -0.45
C GLY A 97 8.37 7.45 1.03
N ALA A 98 9.51 7.83 1.60
CA ALA A 98 9.66 8.04 3.05
C ALA A 98 8.57 8.93 3.68
N ASP A 99 8.02 9.87 2.89
CA ASP A 99 7.01 10.85 3.29
C ASP A 99 5.55 10.44 3.03
N VAL A 100 5.34 9.37 2.26
CA VAL A 100 4.01 8.85 1.91
C VAL A 100 3.72 7.63 2.79
N LYS A 101 2.71 7.71 3.65
CA LYS A 101 2.33 6.61 4.55
C LYS A 101 0.85 6.32 4.41
N CYS A 102 0.49 5.03 4.38
CA CYS A 102 -0.90 4.59 4.44
C CYS A 102 -1.61 5.27 5.62
N PRO A 103 -2.81 5.88 5.43
CA PRO A 103 -3.56 6.49 6.53
C PRO A 103 -3.94 5.50 7.64
N MET A 104 -3.95 4.21 7.33
CA MET A 104 -4.17 3.14 8.30
C MET A 104 -2.93 2.76 9.12
N ARG A 105 -1.76 3.36 8.84
CA ARG A 105 -0.54 3.16 9.61
C ARG A 105 -0.54 4.02 10.87
N VAL A 106 -0.14 3.43 11.99
CA VAL A 106 0.16 4.14 13.24
C VAL A 106 1.67 4.38 13.30
N SER A 107 2.10 5.64 13.45
CA SER A 107 3.52 5.99 13.54
C SER A 107 4.11 5.57 14.90
N GLY A 108 5.37 5.11 14.92
CA GLY A 108 6.17 5.04 16.15
C GLY A 108 6.32 3.65 16.78
N MET A 109 6.09 2.56 16.06
CA MET A 109 6.26 1.22 16.59
C MET A 109 7.36 0.47 15.80
N GLY A 110 8.44 0.09 16.50
CA GLY A 110 9.68 -0.44 15.92
C GLY A 110 9.60 -1.85 15.33
N GLY A 111 8.59 -2.14 14.49
CA GLY A 111 8.47 -3.37 13.72
C GLY A 111 8.90 -3.20 12.26
N SER A 112 9.39 -4.27 11.63
CA SER A 112 9.67 -4.30 10.19
C SER A 112 8.41 -4.68 9.40
N GLY A 113 7.78 -3.69 8.75
CA GLY A 113 6.67 -3.89 7.81
C GLY A 113 5.36 -3.21 8.22
N CYS A 114 4.63 -2.71 7.23
CA CYS A 114 3.42 -1.90 7.44
C CYS A 114 2.27 -2.63 8.16
N PHE A 115 2.22 -3.96 8.07
CA PHE A 115 1.22 -4.82 8.74
C PHE A 115 1.22 -4.65 10.27
N TYR A 116 2.38 -4.65 10.91
CA TYR A 116 2.49 -4.60 12.38
C TYR A 116 2.02 -3.27 12.96
N ASP A 117 2.10 -2.22 12.14
CA ASP A 117 1.70 -0.86 12.46
C ASP A 117 0.31 -0.52 11.91
N CYS A 118 -0.40 -1.47 11.29
CA CYS A 118 -1.67 -1.21 10.62
C CYS A 118 -2.85 -1.33 11.59
N ARG A 119 -3.75 -0.34 11.58
CA ARG A 119 -5.02 -0.36 12.34
C ARG A 119 -5.95 -1.51 11.97
N VAL A 120 -5.83 -2.05 10.75
CA VAL A 120 -6.67 -3.16 10.27
C VAL A 120 -6.17 -4.51 10.78
N PHE A 121 -4.85 -4.73 10.78
CA PHE A 121 -4.27 -6.05 10.99
C PHE A 121 -3.60 -6.25 12.35
N SER A 122 -3.14 -5.17 12.98
CA SER A 122 -2.46 -5.26 14.26
C SER A 122 -3.47 -5.52 15.38
N LYS A 123 -3.31 -6.63 16.10
CA LYS A 123 -4.10 -6.95 17.31
C LYS A 123 -3.98 -5.89 18.42
N LYS A 124 -2.99 -5.00 18.32
CA LYS A 124 -2.76 -3.90 19.27
C LYS A 124 -3.76 -2.76 19.09
N PHE A 125 -4.33 -2.63 17.91
CA PHE A 125 -5.26 -1.55 17.59
C PHE A 125 -6.67 -2.10 17.39
N LYS A 126 -7.65 -1.32 17.81
CA LYS A 126 -9.03 -1.59 17.41
C LYS A 126 -9.15 -1.33 15.91
N THR A 127 -9.80 -2.24 15.20
CA THR A 127 -10.21 -2.03 13.81
C THR A 127 -10.96 -0.69 13.71
N PRO A 128 -10.58 0.20 12.78
CA PRO A 128 -11.17 1.54 12.72
C PRO A 128 -12.66 1.43 12.37
N SER A 129 -13.47 2.36 12.88
CA SER A 129 -14.82 2.54 12.34
C SER A 129 -14.76 3.13 10.93
N GLN A 130 -15.85 3.01 10.17
CA GLN A 130 -15.97 3.65 8.86
C GLN A 130 -15.73 5.17 8.96
N GLU A 131 -16.30 5.82 9.97
CA GLU A 131 -16.11 7.25 10.23
C GLU A 131 -14.65 7.62 10.57
N GLU A 132 -13.98 6.82 11.41
CA GLU A 132 -12.57 7.02 11.72
C GLU A 132 -11.70 6.85 10.46
N ALA A 133 -11.99 5.82 9.66
CA ALA A 133 -11.31 5.58 8.40
C ALA A 133 -11.46 6.77 7.43
N LEU A 134 -12.68 7.29 7.26
CA LEU A 134 -12.94 8.46 6.43
C LEU A 134 -12.14 9.68 6.92
N ARG A 135 -12.14 9.97 8.22
CA ARG A 135 -11.37 11.09 8.81
C ARG A 135 -9.87 10.96 8.57
N LEU A 136 -9.31 9.76 8.69
CA LEU A 136 -7.88 9.52 8.43
C LEU A 136 -7.53 9.79 6.97
N PHE A 137 -8.38 9.34 6.03
CA PHE A 137 -8.16 9.59 4.61
C PHE A 137 -8.36 11.06 4.23
N ASP A 138 -9.34 11.75 4.82
CA ASP A 138 -9.56 13.19 4.62
C ASP A 138 -8.35 14.02 5.09
N ALA A 139 -7.80 13.68 6.26
CA ALA A 139 -6.59 14.32 6.78
C ALA A 139 -5.38 14.07 5.88
N ALA A 140 -5.21 12.84 5.39
CA ALA A 140 -4.10 12.49 4.51
C ALA A 140 -4.19 13.19 3.15
N ILE A 141 -5.39 13.29 2.56
CA ILE A 141 -5.63 14.04 1.32
C ILE A 141 -5.29 15.52 1.53
N THR A 142 -5.82 16.13 2.60
CA THR A 142 -5.57 17.54 2.92
C THR A 142 -4.08 17.82 3.06
N LYS A 143 -3.36 16.97 3.79
CA LYS A 143 -1.91 17.08 3.98
C LYS A 143 -1.14 16.97 2.66
N ALA A 144 -1.56 16.09 1.75
CA ALA A 144 -0.88 15.89 0.48
C ALA A 144 -1.19 16.98 -0.57
N THR A 145 -2.21 17.82 -0.33
CA THR A 145 -2.59 18.91 -1.24
C THR A 145 -2.22 20.31 -0.73
N THR A 146 -1.60 20.42 0.45
CA THR A 146 -1.15 21.68 1.05
C THR A 146 0.36 21.79 0.93
#